data_AF-A0A834INV8-F1
#
_entry.id   AF-A0A834INV8-F1
#
_cell.length_a   1.000
_cell.length_b   1.000
_cell.length_c   1.000
_cell.angle_alpha   90.00
_cell.angle_beta   90.00
_cell.angle_gamma   90.00
#
_symmetry.space_group_name_H-M   'P 1'
#
loop_
_entity.id
_entity.type
_entity.pdbx_description
1 polymer ?
#
loop_
_entity_poly.entity_id
_entity_poly.type
_entity_poly.pdbx_seq_one_letter_code
_entity_poly.pdbx_strand_id
1 'polypeptide(L)'
;VIWDIRNKLQKVEEKEVLTTAQQKYRNYMYSLMRWMKNIHDISIVRPTAISDLRYSHKEAITGITWMDPFYEFSKVGSITKVDEESGDKYSMQLITSSVDGSICIWDMKKKPVIDPGGYRPKRLKRLKKRPSALE
;
A
#
# COMPACT_ATOMS: atom_id res chain seq x y z
N VAL A 1 -0.95 -6.09 -7.58
CA VAL A 1 -0.35 -5.52 -6.34
C VAL A 1 -0.39 -4.02 -6.46
N ILE A 2 -0.82 -3.31 -5.42
CA ILE A 2 -0.88 -1.84 -5.39
C ILE A 2 0.24 -1.32 -4.48
N TRP A 3 0.91 -0.26 -4.92
CA TRP A 3 1.94 0.45 -4.18
C TRP A 3 1.50 1.89 -3.91
N ASP A 4 1.63 2.34 -2.67
CA ASP A 4 1.47 3.75 -2.33
C ASP A 4 2.85 4.41 -2.29
N ILE A 5 3.08 5.28 -3.27
CA ILE A 5 4.33 6.04 -3.42
C ILE A 5 4.24 7.44 -2.82
N ARG A 6 3.08 7.81 -2.24
CA ARG A 6 2.90 9.13 -1.61
C ARG A 6 3.93 9.32 -0.49
N ASN A 7 4.53 10.51 -0.43
CA ASN A 7 5.60 10.89 0.52
C ASN A 7 6.90 10.07 0.41
N LYS A 8 6.96 9.06 -0.47
CA LYS A 8 8.18 8.31 -0.76
C LYS A 8 9.00 8.98 -1.84
N LEU A 9 8.33 9.49 -2.87
CA LEU A 9 8.97 10.25 -3.94
C LEU A 9 9.73 11.46 -3.39
N GLN A 10 9.04 12.30 -2.62
CA GLN A 10 9.62 13.51 -2.02
C GLN A 10 10.85 13.22 -1.14
N LYS A 11 10.85 12.10 -0.42
CA LYS A 11 11.97 11.69 0.45
C LYS A 11 13.17 11.13 -0.31
N VAL A 12 12.96 10.61 -1.52
CA VAL A 12 14.05 10.14 -2.38
C VAL A 12 14.68 11.32 -3.11
N GLU A 13 13.88 12.32 -3.47
CA GLU A 13 14.35 13.52 -4.18
C GLU A 13 15.04 14.54 -3.25
N GLU A 14 14.69 14.56 -1.96
CA GLU A 14 15.35 15.40 -0.97
C GLU A 14 16.83 15.00 -0.82
N LYS A 15 17.74 15.87 -1.29
CA LYS A 15 19.18 15.67 -1.15
C LYS A 15 19.57 15.83 0.31
N GLU A 16 19.78 14.72 1.02
CA GLU A 16 20.39 14.73 2.35
C GLU A 16 21.83 15.27 2.25
N VAL A 17 22.05 16.50 2.69
CA VAL A 17 23.39 17.09 2.79
C VAL A 17 24.02 16.59 4.09
N LEU A 18 24.84 15.53 3.98
CA LEU A 18 25.58 14.97 5.11
C LEU A 18 27.00 15.52 5.15
N THR A 19 27.53 15.73 6.36
CA THR A 19 28.97 16.00 6.54
C THR A 19 29.80 14.74 6.31
N THR A 20 31.08 14.91 5.96
CA THR A 20 32.01 13.80 5.70
C THR A 20 32.15 12.83 6.89
N ALA A 21 32.15 13.37 8.12
CA ALA A 21 32.16 12.57 9.34
C ALA A 21 30.89 11.72 9.48
N GLN A 22 29.71 12.34 9.31
CA GLN A 22 28.43 11.63 9.38
C GLN A 22 28.33 10.53 8.31
N GLN A 23 28.88 10.76 7.11
CA GLN A 23 28.86 9.78 6.03
C GLN A 23 29.72 8.55 6.36
N LYS A 24 30.88 8.76 7.00
CA LYS A 24 31.75 7.69 7.48
C LYS A 24 31.09 6.86 8.59
N TYR A 25 30.42 7.52 9.55
CA TYR A 25 29.65 6.84 10.60
C TYR A 25 28.49 6.02 10.03
N ARG A 26 27.77 6.56 9.05
CA ARG A 26 26.66 5.88 8.40
C ARG A 26 27.12 4.62 7.66
N ASN A 27 28.23 4.69 6.94
CA ASN A 27 28.82 3.53 6.26
C ASN A 27 29.27 2.44 7.25
N TYR A 28 29.88 2.84 8.37
CA TYR A 28 30.27 1.91 9.43
C TYR A 28 29.04 1.24 10.07
N MET A 29 27.99 2.01 10.37
CA MET A 29 26.71 1.51 10.85
C MET A 29 26.07 0.51 9.88
N TYR A 30 26.04 0.81 8.58
CA TYR A 30 25.52 -0.12 7.57
C TYR A 30 26.34 -1.41 7.46
N SER A 31 27.67 -1.31 7.56
CA SER A 31 28.56 -2.48 7.56
C SER A 31 28.26 -3.40 8.74
N LEU A 32 28.02 -2.84 9.93
CA LEU A 32 27.70 -3.59 11.15
C LEU A 32 26.26 -4.15 11.14
N MET A 33 25.33 -3.50 10.44
CA MET A 33 23.91 -3.91 10.36
C MET A 33 23.57 -4.81 9.16
N ARG A 34 24.56 -5.29 8.38
CA ARG A 34 24.33 -6.12 7.18
C ARG A 34 23.41 -7.34 7.41
N TRP A 35 23.35 -7.86 8.64
CA TRP A 35 22.50 -9.00 9.00
C TRP A 35 21.09 -8.62 9.50
N MET A 36 20.86 -7.36 9.88
CA MET A 36 19.53 -6.92 10.30
C MET A 36 18.63 -6.70 9.09
N LYS A 37 17.50 -7.41 9.07
CA LYS A 37 16.43 -7.22 8.07
C LYS A 37 16.14 -5.73 7.92
N ASN A 38 16.18 -5.24 6.69
CA ASN A 38 16.11 -3.83 6.34
C ASN A 38 14.77 -3.21 6.82
N ILE A 39 14.77 -2.72 8.05
CA ILE A 39 13.56 -2.19 8.72
C ILE A 39 13.22 -0.78 8.24
N HIS A 40 14.20 -0.07 7.68
CA HIS A 40 14.13 1.38 7.45
C HIS A 40 14.57 1.84 6.07
N ASP A 41 14.59 0.96 5.07
CA ASP A 41 14.89 1.42 3.72
C ASP A 41 13.81 2.40 3.24
N ILE A 42 14.20 3.67 3.15
CA ILE A 42 13.32 4.78 2.80
C ILE A 42 12.95 4.64 1.32
N SER A 43 13.86 4.09 0.51
CA SER A 43 13.72 3.86 -0.93
C SER A 43 12.80 2.68 -1.28
N ILE A 44 12.63 1.71 -0.37
CA ILE A 44 11.79 0.54 -0.64
C ILE A 44 10.30 0.91 -0.46
N VAL A 45 9.55 0.79 -1.55
CA VAL A 45 8.10 0.90 -1.56
C VAL A 45 7.50 -0.47 -1.25
N ARG A 46 6.81 -0.58 -0.11
CA ARG A 46 6.12 -1.82 0.26
C ARG A 46 4.75 -1.89 -0.42
N PRO A 47 4.28 -3.09 -0.81
CA PRO A 47 2.91 -3.27 -1.28
C PRO A 47 1.93 -2.78 -0.21
N THR A 48 0.99 -1.93 -0.62
CA THR A 48 -0.07 -1.42 0.25
C THR A 48 -1.31 -2.29 0.20
N ALA A 49 -1.63 -2.84 -0.97
CA ALA A 49 -2.69 -3.82 -1.13
C ALA A 49 -2.29 -4.94 -2.09
N ILE A 50 -2.69 -6.16 -1.73
CA ILE A 50 -2.55 -7.36 -2.54
C ILE A 50 -3.91 -8.05 -2.54
N SER A 51 -4.43 -8.35 -3.73
CA SER A 51 -5.64 -9.14 -3.88
C SER A 51 -5.36 -10.59 -3.49
N ASP A 52 -6.31 -11.23 -2.82
CA ASP A 52 -6.22 -12.67 -2.57
C ASP A 52 -6.35 -13.43 -3.90
N LEU A 53 -5.53 -14.47 -4.09
CA LEU A 53 -5.47 -15.23 -5.33
C LEU A 53 -6.81 -15.88 -5.67
N ARG A 54 -7.61 -16.20 -4.64
CA ARG A 54 -8.95 -16.81 -4.80
C ARG A 54 -9.95 -15.89 -5.48
N TYR A 55 -9.82 -14.59 -5.27
CA TYR A 55 -10.75 -13.56 -5.77
C TYR A 55 -10.11 -12.69 -6.85
N SER A 56 -8.92 -13.06 -7.34
CA SER A 56 -8.20 -12.35 -8.38
C SER A 56 -8.44 -12.99 -9.76
N HIS A 57 -8.04 -12.26 -10.80
CA HIS A 57 -8.04 -12.77 -12.16
C HIS A 57 -7.15 -14.01 -12.26
N LYS A 58 -7.56 -14.97 -13.10
CA LYS A 58 -6.76 -16.18 -13.36
C LYS A 58 -5.68 -15.93 -14.41
N GLU A 59 -5.95 -15.00 -15.31
CA GLU A 59 -5.04 -14.62 -16.39
C GLU A 59 -4.52 -13.18 -16.23
N ALA A 60 -3.75 -12.74 -17.22
CA ALA A 60 -3.16 -11.40 -17.22
C ALA A 60 -4.22 -10.31 -17.27
N ILE A 61 -4.05 -9.29 -16.42
CA ILE A 61 -4.90 -8.10 -16.40
C ILE A 61 -4.62 -7.29 -17.67
N THR A 62 -5.67 -7.03 -18.45
CA THR A 62 -5.61 -6.28 -19.72
C THR A 62 -5.91 -4.80 -19.53
N GLY A 63 -6.72 -4.45 -18.53
CA GLY A 63 -7.18 -3.09 -18.31
C GLY A 63 -7.43 -2.79 -16.86
N ILE A 64 -7.15 -1.55 -16.47
CA ILE A 64 -7.41 -1.02 -15.13
C ILE A 64 -7.99 0.38 -15.32
N THR A 65 -9.19 0.62 -14.79
CA THR A 65 -9.86 1.91 -14.83
C THR A 65 -10.38 2.28 -13.45
N TRP A 66 -10.26 3.56 -13.09
CA TRP A 66 -10.89 4.08 -11.88
C TRP A 66 -12.36 4.37 -12.14
N MET A 67 -13.21 4.09 -11.15
CA MET A 67 -14.59 4.55 -11.18
C MET A 67 -14.66 6.04 -10.89
N ASP A 68 -15.72 6.67 -11.41
CA ASP A 68 -16.05 8.05 -11.09
C ASP A 68 -16.23 8.19 -9.55
N PRO A 69 -15.54 9.13 -8.90
CA PRO A 69 -15.65 9.38 -7.47
C PRO A 69 -17.07 9.60 -6.94
N PHE A 70 -18.04 9.97 -7.78
CA PHE A 70 -19.42 10.22 -7.35
C PHE A 70 -20.34 8.99 -7.46
N TYR A 71 -19.85 7.90 -8.04
CA TYR A 71 -20.61 6.67 -8.23
C TYR A 71 -19.88 5.48 -7.61
N GLU A 72 -20.66 4.55 -7.08
CA GLU A 72 -20.15 3.31 -6.53
C GLU A 72 -21.01 2.11 -6.95
N PHE A 73 -20.38 0.94 -7.03
CA PHE A 73 -21.07 -0.32 -7.12
C PHE A 73 -21.49 -0.81 -5.74
N SER A 74 -22.78 -1.03 -5.59
CA SER A 74 -23.33 -1.77 -4.45
C SER A 74 -22.91 -3.24 -4.51
N LYS A 75 -23.01 -3.94 -3.37
CA LYS A 75 -22.75 -5.39 -3.29
C LYS A 75 -23.64 -6.23 -4.23
N VAL A 76 -24.78 -5.67 -4.64
CA VAL A 76 -25.74 -6.30 -5.56
C VAL A 76 -25.35 -6.06 -7.04
N GLY A 77 -24.35 -5.22 -7.30
CA GLY A 77 -23.91 -4.88 -8.67
C GLY A 77 -24.65 -3.70 -9.29
N SER A 78 -25.57 -3.05 -8.58
CA SER A 78 -26.20 -1.81 -9.01
C SER A 78 -25.27 -0.61 -8.80
N ILE A 79 -25.27 0.33 -9.76
CA ILE A 79 -24.55 1.59 -9.63
C ILE A 79 -25.42 2.56 -8.84
N THR A 80 -24.90 3.05 -7.72
CA THR A 80 -25.54 4.06 -6.88
C THR A 80 -24.66 5.30 -6.80
N LYS A 81 -25.28 6.46 -6.57
CA LYS A 81 -24.53 7.67 -6.21
C LYS A 81 -23.99 7.50 -4.80
N VAL A 82 -22.80 8.03 -4.55
CA VAL A 82 -22.18 7.97 -3.22
C VAL A 82 -23.02 8.79 -2.24
N ASP A 83 -23.45 8.16 -1.15
CA ASP A 83 -24.24 8.81 -0.11
C ASP A 83 -23.38 9.84 0.64
N GLU A 84 -23.69 11.13 0.46
CA GLU A 84 -22.99 12.24 1.13
C GLU A 84 -23.12 12.16 2.67
N GLU A 85 -24.15 11.49 3.17
CA GLU A 85 -24.47 11.38 4.61
C GLU A 85 -23.58 10.37 5.35
N SER A 86 -22.99 9.39 4.65
CA SER A 86 -22.22 8.29 5.26
C SER A 86 -20.78 8.70 5.63
N GLY A 87 -20.41 9.97 5.44
CA GLY A 87 -19.09 10.52 5.76
C GLY A 87 -18.00 10.23 4.71
N ASP A 88 -18.29 9.38 3.73
CA ASP A 88 -17.39 9.05 2.63
C ASP A 88 -17.71 9.91 1.40
N LYS A 89 -17.00 11.03 1.26
CA LYS A 89 -17.28 12.04 0.20
C LYS A 89 -17.05 11.55 -1.24
N TYR A 90 -16.30 10.46 -1.44
CA TYR A 90 -15.90 9.97 -2.76
C TYR A 90 -15.78 8.45 -2.77
N SER A 91 -16.20 7.78 -3.83
CA SER A 91 -15.91 6.37 -4.05
C SER A 91 -14.41 6.19 -4.31
N MET A 92 -13.87 5.05 -3.86
CA MET A 92 -12.50 4.65 -4.14
C MET A 92 -12.51 3.24 -4.70
N GLN A 93 -13.31 3.07 -5.76
CA GLN A 93 -13.47 1.81 -6.46
C GLN A 93 -12.69 1.82 -7.79
N LEU A 94 -12.13 0.67 -8.14
CA LEU A 94 -11.45 0.48 -9.42
C LEU A 94 -11.97 -0.80 -10.08
N ILE A 95 -11.99 -0.79 -11.41
CA ILE A 95 -12.38 -1.92 -12.24
C ILE A 95 -11.12 -2.46 -12.90
N THR A 96 -10.98 -3.77 -12.92
CA THR A 96 -9.96 -4.47 -13.70
C THR A 96 -10.60 -5.46 -14.65
N SER A 97 -10.03 -5.58 -15.84
CA SER A 97 -10.38 -6.58 -16.84
C SER A 97 -9.19 -7.49 -17.11
N SER A 98 -9.45 -8.74 -17.51
CA SER A 98 -8.42 -9.75 -17.77
C SER A 98 -8.65 -10.43 -19.12
N VAL A 99 -7.62 -11.13 -19.62
CA VAL A 99 -7.67 -11.89 -20.88
C VAL A 99 -8.74 -12.99 -20.84
N ASP A 100 -8.97 -13.57 -19.66
CA ASP A 100 -10.03 -14.56 -19.42
C ASP A 100 -11.47 -13.98 -19.53
N GLY A 101 -11.62 -12.70 -19.84
CA GLY A 101 -12.90 -12.01 -19.97
C GLY A 101 -13.54 -11.66 -18.62
N SER A 102 -12.89 -11.96 -17.51
CA SER A 102 -13.41 -11.61 -16.18
C SER A 102 -13.20 -10.12 -15.88
N ILE A 103 -14.20 -9.52 -15.24
CA ILE A 103 -14.15 -8.14 -14.76
C ILE A 103 -14.30 -8.18 -13.23
N CYS A 104 -13.35 -7.58 -12.53
CA CYS A 104 -13.36 -7.49 -11.08
C CYS A 104 -13.49 -6.04 -10.64
N ILE A 105 -14.34 -5.81 -9.65
CA ILE A 105 -14.55 -4.49 -9.04
C ILE A 105 -13.92 -4.53 -7.66
N TRP A 106 -13.00 -3.61 -7.38
CA TRP A 106 -12.29 -3.53 -6.12
C TRP A 106 -12.68 -2.27 -5.38
N ASP A 107 -13.05 -2.43 -4.12
CA ASP A 107 -13.32 -1.33 -3.20
C ASP A 107 -12.12 -1.17 -2.25
N MET A 108 -11.44 -0.03 -2.34
CA MET A 108 -10.25 0.26 -1.55
C MET A 108 -10.55 0.80 -0.15
N LYS A 109 -11.79 1.22 0.12
CA LYS A 109 -12.21 1.68 1.46
C LYS A 109 -12.65 0.51 2.33
N LYS A 110 -13.10 -0.58 1.71
CA LYS A 110 -13.56 -1.75 2.42
C LYS A 110 -12.43 -2.41 3.22
N LYS A 111 -12.69 -2.63 4.51
CA LYS A 111 -11.77 -3.39 5.36
C LYS A 111 -11.81 -4.87 4.94
N PRO A 112 -10.65 -5.53 4.83
CA PRO A 112 -10.61 -6.95 4.50
C PRO A 112 -11.32 -7.75 5.58
N VAL A 113 -12.33 -8.53 5.20
CA VAL A 113 -12.98 -9.50 6.07
C VAL A 113 -12.09 -10.74 6.09
N ILE A 114 -11.60 -11.12 7.27
CA ILE A 114 -10.75 -12.29 7.44
C ILE A 114 -11.67 -13.44 7.82
N ASP A 115 -11.86 -14.39 6.91
CA ASP A 115 -12.63 -15.59 7.19
C ASP A 115 -12.01 -16.38 8.36
N PRO A 116 -12.82 -17.08 9.18
CA PRO A 116 -12.31 -17.93 10.24
C PRO A 116 -11.40 -19.02 9.64
N GLY A 117 -10.12 -19.03 10.05
CA GLY A 117 -9.07 -19.89 9.47
C GLY A 117 -8.23 -19.24 8.37
N GLY A 118 -8.55 -18.02 7.94
CA GLY A 118 -7.77 -17.26 6.97
C GLY A 118 -6.43 -16.76 7.50
N TYR A 119 -5.44 -16.59 6.61
CA TYR A 119 -4.13 -16.05 6.96
C TYR A 119 -4.25 -14.61 7.46
N ARG A 120 -3.91 -14.39 8.74
CA ARG A 120 -3.81 -13.05 9.32
C ARG A 120 -2.42 -12.48 9.07
N PRO A 121 -2.26 -11.42 8.24
CA PRO A 121 -0.97 -10.78 8.12
C PRO A 121 -0.57 -10.21 9.48
N LYS A 122 0.53 -10.71 10.06
CA LYS A 122 1.08 -10.19 11.31
C LYS A 122 1.45 -8.72 11.08
N ARG A 123 0.70 -7.79 11.71
CA ARG A 123 1.08 -6.38 11.75
C ARG A 123 2.44 -6.28 12.43
N LEU A 124 3.47 -5.93 11.67
CA LEU A 124 4.77 -5.60 12.23
C LEU A 124 4.59 -4.40 13.15
N LYS A 125 4.79 -4.60 14.46
CA LYS A 125 4.90 -3.49 15.40
C LYS A 125 6.10 -2.67 14.91
N ARG A 126 5.87 -1.47 14.36
CA ARG A 126 6.96 -0.53 14.11
C ARG A 126 7.68 -0.35 15.44
N LEU A 127 8.97 -0.69 15.48
CA LEU A 127 9.81 -0.35 16.61
C LEU A 127 9.63 1.14 16.85
N LYS A 128 9.21 1.53 18.07
CA LYS A 128 9.09 2.94 18.44
C LYS A 128 10.46 3.58 18.21
N LYS A 129 10.50 4.75 17.57
CA LYS A 129 11.74 5.52 17.45
C LYS A 129 12.32 5.65 18.86
N ARG A 130 13.59 5.29 19.05
CA ARG A 130 14.28 5.57 20.31
C ARG A 130 14.25 7.10 20.50
N PRO A 131 13.84 7.61 21.67
CA PRO A 131 13.87 9.05 21.92
C PRO A 131 15.31 9.55 21.77
N SER A 132 15.48 10.68 21.09
CA SER A 132 16.76 11.33 20.81
C SER A 132 17.51 11.84 22.05
N ALA A 133 16.97 11.61 23.25
CA ALA A 133 17.54 12.06 24.53
C ALA A 133 18.65 11.12 25.09
N LEU A 134 19.15 10.19 24.27
CA LEU A 134 20.20 9.23 24.60
C LEU A 134 21.33 9.24 23.56
N GLU A 135 21.47 10.35 22.84
CA GLU A 135 22.62 10.65 21.95
C GLU A 135 23.75 11.33 22.73
#